data_AF-A0A7C1GXF5-F1
#
_entry.id   AF-A0A7C1GXF5-F1
#
_cell.length_a   1.000
_cell.length_b   1.000
_cell.length_c   1.000
_cell.angle_alpha   90.00
_cell.angle_beta   90.00
_cell.angle_gamma   90.00
#
_symmetry.space_group_name_H-M   'P 1'
#
loop_
_entity.id
_entity.type
_entity.pdbx_description
1 polymer ?
#
loop_
_entity_poly.entity_id
_entity_poly.type
_entity_poly.pdbx_seq_one_letter_code
_entity_poly.pdbx_strand_id
1 'polypeptide(L)'
;MNKEKFIKVLLDLESGFTADEKTKLTAGFDRIYLNSRIHYHRRLARKQSVTLFLLVVYAILALAVIFFLNQTDAYLSGLIKGVMSGYLVALLVIFPKTVKNHSRIAYVLKVIKELEVGEYEADKNYT
;
A
#
# COMPACT_ATOMS: atom_id res chain seq x y z
N MET A 1 27.27 10.91 -8.00
CA MET A 1 26.44 10.93 -6.78
C MET A 1 26.64 9.60 -6.06
N ASN A 2 27.01 9.59 -4.78
CA ASN A 2 27.37 8.35 -4.07
C ASN A 2 26.12 7.45 -3.90
N LYS A 3 26.19 6.16 -4.27
CA LYS A 3 25.06 5.21 -4.29
C LYS A 3 24.33 5.15 -2.94
N GLU A 4 25.10 5.13 -1.85
CA GLU A 4 24.57 5.17 -0.49
C GLU A 4 23.74 6.42 -0.22
N LYS A 5 24.14 7.59 -0.76
CA LYS A 5 23.36 8.82 -0.68
C LYS A 5 22.07 8.72 -1.50
N PHE A 6 22.09 8.05 -2.65
CA PHE A 6 20.89 7.87 -3.47
C PHE A 6 19.87 6.90 -2.83
N ILE A 7 20.35 5.78 -2.28
CA ILE A 7 19.53 4.83 -1.53
C ILE A 7 18.93 5.53 -0.30
N LYS A 8 19.72 6.31 0.43
CA LYS A 8 19.22 7.08 1.58
C LYS A 8 18.14 8.08 1.19
N VAL A 9 18.31 8.81 0.08
CA VAL A 9 17.28 9.72 -0.45
C VAL A 9 15.99 8.98 -0.80
N LEU A 10 16.08 7.81 -1.46
CA LEU A 10 14.92 6.99 -1.79
C LEU A 10 14.18 6.49 -0.53
N LEU A 11 14.92 6.11 0.51
CA LEU A 11 14.35 5.66 1.79
C LEU A 11 13.75 6.83 2.59
N ASP A 12 14.32 8.03 2.51
CA ASP A 12 13.83 9.21 3.22
C ASP A 12 12.60 9.85 2.55
N LEU A 13 12.47 9.72 1.23
CA LEU A 13 11.27 10.14 0.49
C LEU A 13 10.04 9.28 0.79
N GLU A 14 10.22 8.06 1.29
CA GLU A 14 9.14 7.12 1.54
C GLU A 14 8.84 7.01 3.06
N SER A 15 7.71 7.58 3.49
CA SER A 15 7.24 7.56 4.89
C SER A 15 6.78 6.18 5.39
N GLY A 16 6.80 5.18 4.51
CA GLY A 16 6.30 3.83 4.77
C GLY A 16 7.28 2.92 5.52
N PHE A 17 8.59 3.22 5.47
CA PHE A 17 9.63 2.41 6.10
C PHE A 17 9.78 2.70 7.60
N THR A 18 9.96 1.65 8.39
CA THR A 18 10.34 1.77 9.79
C THR A 18 11.81 2.18 9.94
N ALA A 19 12.18 2.78 11.07
CA ALA A 19 13.57 3.19 11.34
C ALA A 19 14.55 1.99 11.26
N ASP A 20 14.13 0.80 11.72
CA ASP A 20 14.90 -0.44 11.63
C ASP A 20 15.05 -0.97 10.18
N GLU A 21 14.03 -0.79 9.34
CA GLU A 21 14.14 -1.12 7.91
C GLU A 21 15.11 -0.19 7.21
N LYS A 22 15.07 1.11 7.52
CA LYS A 22 16.00 2.09 6.95
C LYS A 22 17.44 1.75 7.33
N THR A 23 17.73 1.51 8.60
CA THR A 23 19.09 1.18 9.05
C THR A 23 19.61 -0.09 8.39
N LYS A 24 18.80 -1.16 8.31
CA LYS A 24 19.18 -2.42 7.64
C LYS A 24 19.43 -2.26 6.14
N LEU A 25 18.66 -1.42 5.46
CA LEU A 25 18.83 -1.14 4.03
C LEU A 25 20.02 -0.20 3.75
N THR A 26 20.53 0.51 4.76
CA THR A 26 21.70 1.38 4.63
C THR A 26 23.01 0.71 5.09
N ALA A 27 22.93 -0.33 5.94
CA ALA A 27 24.08 -1.00 6.53
C ALA A 27 24.81 -1.99 5.60
N GLY A 28 24.23 -2.32 4.44
CA GLY A 28 24.84 -3.19 3.43
C GLY A 28 23.79 -4.00 2.65
N PHE A 29 24.22 -4.55 1.50
CA PHE A 29 23.34 -5.32 0.62
C PHE A 29 23.13 -6.76 1.13
N ASP A 30 21.96 -7.02 1.71
CA ASP A 30 21.49 -8.38 1.96
C ASP A 30 20.36 -8.75 0.99
N ARG A 31 20.71 -9.54 -0.03
CA ARG A 31 19.77 -10.01 -1.07
C ARG A 31 18.62 -10.85 -0.49
N ILE A 32 18.87 -11.61 0.57
CA ILE A 32 17.87 -12.48 1.21
C ILE A 32 16.86 -11.61 1.95
N TYR A 33 17.36 -10.66 2.76
CA TYR A 33 16.52 -9.70 3.47
C TYR A 33 15.66 -8.88 2.51
N LEU A 34 16.26 -8.35 1.44
CA LEU A 34 15.60 -7.46 0.50
C LEU A 34 14.50 -8.17 -0.29
N ASN A 35 14.74 -9.42 -0.73
CA ASN A 35 13.70 -10.25 -1.33
C ASN A 35 12.55 -10.54 -0.34
N SER A 36 12.88 -10.92 0.90
CA SER A 36 11.89 -11.20 1.94
C SER A 36 10.99 -9.98 2.19
N ARG A 37 11.57 -8.78 2.29
CA ARG A 37 10.83 -7.53 2.49
C ARG A 37 9.97 -7.14 1.29
N ILE A 38 10.46 -7.33 0.05
CA ILE A 38 9.64 -7.13 -1.15
C ILE A 38 8.41 -8.06 -1.12
N HIS A 39 8.60 -9.35 -0.81
CA HIS A 39 7.49 -10.30 -0.71
C HIS A 39 6.50 -9.93 0.40
N TYR A 40 7.01 -9.51 1.56
CA TYR A 40 6.21 -9.06 2.69
C TYR A 40 5.29 -7.88 2.30
N HIS A 41 5.86 -6.81 1.74
CA HIS A 41 5.09 -5.63 1.35
C HIS A 41 4.13 -5.91 0.18
N ARG A 42 4.50 -6.75 -0.79
CA ARG A 42 3.57 -7.20 -1.85
C ARG A 42 2.38 -7.99 -1.29
N ARG A 43 2.63 -8.87 -0.31
CA ARG A 43 1.57 -9.64 0.34
C ARG A 43 0.62 -8.73 1.12
N LEU A 44 1.16 -7.75 1.84
CA LEU A 44 0.38 -6.75 2.56
C LEU A 44 -0.44 -5.86 1.62
N ALA A 45 0.16 -5.37 0.54
CA ALA A 45 -0.55 -4.61 -0.49
C ALA A 45 -1.74 -5.41 -1.04
N ARG A 46 -1.52 -6.68 -1.40
CA ARG A 46 -2.61 -7.56 -1.88
C ARG A 46 -3.71 -7.74 -0.84
N LYS A 47 -3.34 -7.99 0.43
CA LYS A 47 -4.33 -8.11 1.52
C LYS A 47 -5.15 -6.84 1.67
N GLN A 48 -4.50 -5.67 1.70
CA GLN A 48 -5.18 -4.38 1.79
C GLN A 48 -6.12 -4.15 0.61
N SER A 49 -5.66 -4.42 -0.63
CA SER A 49 -6.50 -4.29 -1.82
C SER A 49 -7.72 -5.22 -1.78
N VAL A 50 -7.55 -6.47 -1.33
CA VAL A 50 -8.67 -7.42 -1.18
C VAL A 50 -9.63 -6.95 -0.09
N THR A 51 -9.13 -6.51 1.07
CA THR A 51 -9.98 -6.00 2.15
C THR A 51 -10.76 -4.76 1.72
N LEU A 52 -10.10 -3.81 1.04
CA LEU A 52 -10.74 -2.64 0.46
C LEU A 52 -11.82 -3.01 -0.54
N PHE A 53 -11.52 -3.94 -1.45
CA PHE A 53 -12.47 -4.44 -2.44
C PHE A 53 -13.70 -5.07 -1.77
N LEU A 54 -13.49 -5.98 -0.82
CA LEU A 54 -14.58 -6.62 -0.07
C LEU A 54 -15.43 -5.59 0.68
N LEU A 55 -14.80 -4.60 1.30
CA LEU A 55 -15.48 -3.57 2.06
C LEU A 55 -16.34 -2.66 1.17
N VAL A 56 -15.86 -2.31 -0.02
CA VAL A 56 -16.64 -1.57 -1.01
C VAL A 56 -17.80 -2.42 -1.54
N VAL A 57 -17.57 -3.69 -1.88
CA VAL A 57 -18.62 -4.61 -2.33
C VAL A 57 -19.71 -4.73 -1.26
N TYR A 58 -19.33 -4.91 0.00
CA TYR A 58 -20.28 -5.04 1.10
C TYR A 58 -21.08 -3.75 1.33
N ALA A 59 -20.43 -2.59 1.19
CA ALA A 59 -21.11 -1.30 1.31
C ALA A 59 -22.12 -1.07 0.15
N ILE A 60 -21.78 -1.49 -1.07
CA ILE A 60 -22.71 -1.45 -2.22
C ILE A 60 -23.90 -2.39 -1.98
N LEU A 61 -23.66 -3.60 -1.49
CA LEU A 61 -24.73 -4.56 -1.14
C LEU A 61 -25.64 -3.99 -0.04
N ALA A 62 -25.06 -3.39 1.00
CA ALA A 62 -25.83 -2.75 2.06
C ALA A 62 -26.70 -1.60 1.52
N LEU A 63 -26.16 -0.76 0.63
CA LEU A 63 -26.95 0.25 -0.06
C LEU A 63 -28.08 -0.38 -0.89
N ALA A 64 -27.79 -1.40 -1.70
CA ALA A 64 -28.80 -2.08 -2.50
C ALA A 64 -29.95 -2.59 -1.61
N VAL A 65 -29.63 -3.30 -0.51
CA VAL A 65 -30.60 -3.79 0.47
C VAL A 65 -31.47 -2.65 1.00
N ILE A 66 -30.87 -1.52 1.40
CA ILE A 66 -31.60 -0.35 1.92
C ILE A 66 -32.49 0.31 0.86
N PHE A 67 -32.06 0.33 -0.41
CA PHE A 67 -32.86 0.90 -1.50
C PHE A 67 -34.02 0.00 -1.92
N PHE A 68 -33.86 -1.33 -1.87
CA PHE A 68 -34.88 -2.29 -2.29
C PHE A 68 -35.85 -2.71 -1.16
N LEU A 69 -35.42 -2.72 0.11
CA LEU A 69 -36.31 -3.00 1.26
C LEU A 69 -36.96 -1.71 1.76
N ASN A 70 -38.01 -1.29 1.04
CA ASN A 70 -38.75 -0.06 1.29
C ASN A 70 -39.91 -0.27 2.29
N GLN A 71 -39.66 -0.96 3.41
CA GLN A 71 -40.68 -1.30 4.41
C GLN A 71 -40.69 -0.39 5.67
N THR A 72 -39.86 0.64 5.70
CA THR A 72 -39.80 1.61 6.81
C THR A 72 -40.44 2.95 6.43
N ASP A 73 -40.85 3.72 7.44
CA ASP A 73 -41.35 5.09 7.31
C ASP A 73 -40.47 5.90 6.34
N ALA A 74 -41.11 6.62 5.41
CA ALA A 74 -40.45 7.35 4.33
C ALA A 74 -39.39 8.34 4.84
N TYR A 75 -39.62 8.95 6.01
CA TYR A 75 -38.67 9.89 6.61
C TYR A 75 -37.41 9.19 7.13
N LEU A 76 -37.58 8.07 7.85
CA LEU A 76 -36.48 7.24 8.35
C LEU A 76 -35.68 6.60 7.22
N SER A 77 -36.36 6.11 6.17
CA SER A 77 -35.74 5.55 4.96
C SER A 77 -34.84 6.57 4.25
N GLY A 78 -35.30 7.82 4.13
CA GLY A 78 -34.53 8.92 3.54
C GLY A 78 -33.25 9.25 4.33
N LEU A 79 -33.35 9.34 5.66
CA LEU A 79 -32.20 9.59 6.53
C LEU A 79 -31.15 8.47 6.44
N ILE A 80 -31.58 7.21 6.50
CA ILE A 80 -30.68 6.06 6.42
C ILE A 80 -29.94 6.03 5.07
N LYS A 81 -30.65 6.27 3.96
CA LYS A 81 -30.06 6.35 2.62
C LYS A 81 -29.02 7.47 2.52
N GLY A 82 -29.31 8.64 3.09
CA GLY A 82 -28.40 9.78 3.11
C GLY A 82 -27.11 9.49 3.89
N VAL A 83 -27.23 8.98 5.12
CA VAL A 83 -26.08 8.63 5.97
C VAL A 83 -25.22 7.55 5.31
N MET A 84 -25.82 6.50 4.75
CA MET A 84 -25.09 5.41 4.11
C MET A 84 -24.39 5.85 2.83
N SER A 85 -25.02 6.73 2.05
CA SER A 85 -24.38 7.32 0.85
C SER A 85 -23.17 8.19 1.24
N GLY A 86 -23.31 9.01 2.28
CA GLY A 86 -22.20 9.78 2.84
C GLY A 86 -21.06 8.90 3.35
N TYR A 87 -21.38 7.80 4.03
CA TYR A 87 -20.39 6.83 4.50
C TYR A 87 -19.64 6.14 3.34
N LEU A 88 -20.35 5.78 2.26
CA LEU A 88 -19.73 5.22 1.06
C LEU A 88 -18.73 6.20 0.43
N VAL A 89 -19.12 7.47 0.29
CA VAL A 89 -18.23 8.51 -0.26
C VAL A 89 -17.00 8.71 0.65
N ALA A 90 -17.20 8.77 1.96
CA ALA A 90 -16.11 8.87 2.92
C ALA A 90 -15.13 7.68 2.80
N LEU A 91 -15.64 6.46 2.65
CA LEU A 91 -14.83 5.27 2.43
C LEU A 91 -14.02 5.33 1.13
N LEU A 92 -14.62 5.77 0.04
CA LEU A 92 -13.95 5.84 -1.26
C LEU A 92 -12.88 6.95 -1.32
N VAL A 93 -13.06 8.05 -0.59
CA VAL A 93 -12.15 9.20 -0.65
C VAL A 93 -11.07 9.16 0.44
N ILE A 94 -11.43 8.78 1.66
CA ILE A 94 -10.54 8.90 2.83
C ILE A 94 -9.67 7.65 3.00
N PHE A 95 -10.26 6.47 2.85
CA PHE A 95 -9.57 5.20 3.09
C PHE A 95 -8.34 4.97 2.18
N PRO A 96 -8.36 5.26 0.86
CA PRO A 96 -7.16 5.09 0.04
C PRO A 96 -6.04 6.08 0.40
N LYS A 97 -6.35 7.21 1.05
CA LYS A 97 -5.35 8.21 1.47
C LYS A 97 -4.67 7.89 2.79
N THR A 98 -5.36 7.18 3.69
CA THR A 98 -4.85 6.86 5.04
C THR A 98 -4.10 5.53 5.10
N VAL A 99 -4.25 4.67 4.11
CA VAL A 99 -3.57 3.37 4.05
C VAL A 99 -2.16 3.53 3.50
N LYS A 100 -1.17 2.97 4.23
CA LYS A 100 0.22 2.90 3.76
C LYS A 100 0.28 2.24 2.39
N ASN A 101 0.90 2.92 1.42
CA ASN A 101 1.03 2.39 0.07
C ASN A 101 2.16 1.34 -0.01
N HIS A 102 1.87 0.13 0.48
CA HIS A 102 2.85 -0.97 0.45
C HIS A 102 3.30 -1.36 -0.97
N SER A 103 2.52 -1.01 -2.00
CA SER A 103 2.94 -1.17 -3.40
C SER A 103 4.11 -0.24 -3.75
N ARG A 104 4.06 1.01 -3.29
CA ARG A 104 5.14 1.99 -3.50
C ARG A 104 6.41 1.60 -2.73
N ILE A 105 6.26 1.13 -1.49
CA ILE A 105 7.37 0.59 -0.68
C ILE A 105 8.04 -0.60 -1.39
N ALA A 106 7.25 -1.55 -1.89
CA ALA A 106 7.79 -2.71 -2.61
C ALA A 106 8.48 -2.31 -3.92
N TYR A 107 8.02 -1.24 -4.58
CA TYR A 107 8.65 -0.69 -5.77
C TYR A 107 10.01 -0.06 -5.43
N VAL A 108 10.09 0.78 -4.39
CA VAL A 108 11.36 1.39 -3.93
C VAL A 108 12.38 0.30 -3.58
N LEU A 109 11.97 -0.75 -2.86
CA LEU A 109 12.83 -1.90 -2.57
C LEU A 109 13.28 -2.63 -3.85
N LYS A 110 12.43 -2.76 -4.86
CA LYS A 110 12.81 -3.36 -6.15
C LYS A 110 13.85 -2.51 -6.87
N VAL A 111 13.71 -1.19 -6.86
CA VAL A 111 14.68 -0.26 -7.47
C VAL A 111 16.03 -0.36 -6.74
N ILE A 112 16.03 -0.39 -5.42
CA ILE A 112 17.26 -0.61 -4.63
C ILE A 112 17.91 -1.94 -5.03
N LYS A 113 17.13 -3.02 -5.17
CA LYS A 113 17.63 -4.32 -5.64
C LYS A 113 18.31 -4.23 -7.01
N GLU A 114 17.70 -3.54 -7.96
CA GLU A 114 18.21 -3.43 -9.33
C GLU A 114 19.51 -2.62 -9.39
N LEU A 115 19.60 -1.55 -8.59
CA LEU A 115 20.84 -0.76 -8.44
C LEU A 115 21.98 -1.57 -7.85
N GLU A 116 21.68 -2.45 -6.89
CA GLU A 116 22.64 -3.32 -6.22
C GLU A 116 23.11 -4.47 -7.13
N VAL A 117 22.19 -5.10 -7.86
CA VAL A 117 22.50 -6.25 -8.74
C VAL A 117 23.22 -5.81 -10.01
N GLY A 118 22.85 -4.66 -10.59
CA GLY A 118 23.51 -4.14 -11.80
C GLY A 118 24.99 -3.84 -11.58
N GLU A 119 25.38 -3.46 -10.36
CA GLU A 119 26.78 -3.23 -9.98
C GLU A 119 27.52 -4.53 -9.69
N TYR A 120 26.87 -5.53 -9.07
CA TYR A 120 27.46 -6.85 -8.85
C TYR A 120 27.81 -7.59 -10.15
N GLU A 121 27.02 -7.37 -11.21
CA GLU A 121 27.34 -7.88 -12.55
C GLU A 121 28.37 -7.03 -13.29
N ALA A 122 28.45 -5.73 -13.01
CA ALA A 122 29.53 -4.89 -13.53
C ALA A 122 30.88 -5.28 -12.93
N ASP A 123 30.97 -5.43 -11.61
CA ASP A 123 32.21 -5.74 -10.88
C ASP A 123 32.81 -7.11 -11.26
N LYS A 124 31.94 -8.10 -11.54
CA LYS A 124 32.33 -9.41 -12.06
C LYS A 124 32.85 -9.43 -13.50
N ASN A 125 32.55 -8.40 -14.30
CA ASN A 125 33.06 -8.29 -15.67
C ASN A 125 34.40 -7.54 -15.75
N TYR A 126 34.88 -6.99 -14.64
CA TYR A 126 36.17 -6.30 -14.53
C TYR A 126 37.20 -7.06 -13.66
N THR A 127 36.87 -8.29 -13.24
CA THR A 127 37.79 -9.26 -12.60
C THR A 127 38.01 -10.47 -13.50
#